data_AF-V4LGK5-F1
#
_entry.id   AF-V4LGK5-F1
#
_cell.length_a   1.000
_cell.length_b   1.000
_cell.length_c   1.000
_cell.angle_alpha   90.00
_cell.angle_beta   90.00
_cell.angle_gamma   90.00
#
_symmetry.space_group_name_H-M   'P 1'
#
loop_
_entity.id
_entity.type
_entity.pdbx_description
1 polymer ?
#
loop_
_entity_poly.entity_id
_entity_poly.type
_entity_poly.pdbx_seq_one_letter_code
_entity_poly.pdbx_strand_id
1 'polypeptide(L)' 'MSFILLYSVYILPSLDTMVRMVATLGGFLNRKNDGFPGPKTLWIGLQRIPDFVLALAAQRSIGESYG' A
#
# COMPACT_ATOMS: atom_id res chain seq x y z
N MET A 1 22.69 -13.00 8.45
CA MET A 1 21.23 -12.75 8.53
C MET A 1 20.84 -11.30 8.88
N SER A 2 21.67 -10.52 9.61
CA SER A 2 21.28 -9.18 10.11
C SER A 2 21.38 -8.03 9.08
N PHE A 3 22.28 -8.14 8.09
CA PHE A 3 22.53 -7.04 7.13
C PHE A 3 21.51 -6.97 5.98
N ILE A 4 20.95 -8.11 5.58
CA ILE A 4 19.95 -8.23 4.50
C ILE A 4 18.62 -7.61 4.91
N LEU A 5 18.19 -7.82 6.17
CA LEU A 5 16.95 -7.23 6.69
C LEU A 5 17.08 -5.71 6.81
N LEU A 6 18.22 -5.19 7.27
CA LEU A 6 18.45 -3.75 7.35
C LEU A 6 18.36 -3.10 5.95
N TYR A 7 19.03 -3.65 4.94
CA TYR A 7 18.97 -3.13 3.56
C TYR A 7 17.56 -3.18 2.95
N SER A 8 16.78 -4.22 3.27
CA SER A 8 15.40 -4.35 2.80
C SER A 8 14.45 -3.31 3.39
N VAL A 9 14.74 -2.76 4.57
CA VAL A 9 13.93 -1.68 5.17
C VAL A 9 14.32 -0.30 4.61
N TYR A 10 15.56 -0.12 4.16
CA TYR A 10 16.03 1.15 3.59
C TYR A 10 15.80 1.30 2.06
N ILE A 11 15.45 0.22 1.36
CA ILE A 11 15.08 0.30 -0.05
C ILE A 11 13.63 0.77 -0.18
N LEU A 12 13.47 1.98 -0.70
CA LEU A 12 12.16 2.52 -1.07
C LEU A 12 11.56 1.67 -2.21
N PRO A 13 10.24 1.41 -2.19
CA PRO A 13 9.60 0.71 -3.30
C PRO A 13 9.76 1.52 -4.59
N SER A 14 9.91 0.81 -5.71
CA SER A 14 9.92 1.46 -7.02
C SER A 14 8.55 2.09 -7.31
N LEU A 15 8.52 3.06 -8.23
CA LEU A 15 7.28 3.69 -8.65
C LEU A 15 6.27 2.65 -9.18
N ASP A 16 6.70 1.65 -9.96
CA ASP A 16 5.82 0.59 -10.45
C ASP A 16 5.20 -0.21 -9.30
N THR A 17 6.00 -0.57 -8.28
CA THR A 17 5.50 -1.22 -7.07
C THR A 17 4.48 -0.35 -6.36
N MET A 18 4.76 0.95 -6.18
CA MET A 18 3.83 1.90 -5.55
C MET A 18 2.52 2.02 -6.33
N VAL A 19 2.60 2.16 -7.65
CA VAL A 19 1.43 2.24 -8.53
C VAL A 19 0.58 0.97 -8.44
N ARG A 20 1.21 -0.21 -8.43
CA ARG A 20 0.49 -1.49 -8.26
C ARG A 20 -0.15 -1.61 -6.87
N MET A 21 0.52 -1.18 -5.81
CA MET A 21 -0.06 -1.14 -4.45
C MET A 21 -1.33 -0.30 -4.41
N VAL A 22 -1.29 0.92 -4.98
CA VAL A 22 -2.47 1.79 -5.07
C VAL A 22 -3.57 1.15 -5.93
N ALA A 23 -3.21 0.57 -7.07
CA ALA A 23 -4.15 -0.08 -7.96
C ALA A 23 -4.86 -1.27 -7.31
N THR A 24 -4.19 -2.04 -6.44
CA THR A 24 -4.80 -3.17 -5.73
C THR A 24 -5.97 -2.71 -4.85
N LEU A 25 -5.86 -1.53 -4.22
CA LEU A 25 -6.96 -0.92 -3.46
C LEU A 25 -8.17 -0.58 -4.36
N GLY A 26 -7.93 -0.35 -5.65
CA GLY A 26 -8.96 -0.15 -6.67
C GLY A 26 -9.47 -1.42 -7.35
N GLY A 27 -9.02 -2.61 -6.91
CA GLY A 27 -9.43 -3.90 -7.46
C GLY A 27 -8.48 -4.51 -8.50
N PHE A 28 -7.26 -3.97 -8.65
CA PHE A 28 -6.24 -4.61 -9.49
C PHE A 28 -5.72 -5.90 -8.85
N LEU A 29 -5.78 -7.02 -9.58
CA LEU A 29 -5.37 -8.32 -9.05
C LEU A 29 -3.86 -8.56 -9.12
N ASN A 30 -3.14 -7.81 -9.98
CA ASN A 30 -1.70 -7.92 -10.17
C ASN A 30 -1.22 -9.36 -10.51
N ARG A 31 -1.94 -10.08 -11.37
CA ARG A 31 -1.49 -11.37 -11.90
C ARG A 31 -0.40 -11.17 -12.96
N LYS A 32 0.40 -12.20 -13.22
CA LYS A 32 1.54 -12.16 -14.18
C LYS A 32 1.20 -11.54 -15.55
N ASN A 33 -0.02 -11.73 -16.05
CA ASN A 33 -0.45 -11.26 -17.38
C ASN A 33 -1.50 -10.14 -17.34
N ASP A 34 -1.74 -9.49 -16.19
CA ASP A 34 -2.70 -8.39 -16.10
C ASP A 34 -2.16 -7.06 -16.69
N GLY A 35 -0.86 -6.98 -16.98
CA GLY A 35 -0.24 -5.80 -17.54
C GLY A 35 -0.09 -4.65 -16.54
N PHE A 36 -0.29 -3.42 -17.01
CA PHE A 36 -0.25 -2.21 -16.19
C PHE A 36 -1.66 -1.80 -15.74
N PRO A 37 -1.83 -1.32 -14.49
CA PRO A 37 -3.14 -0.88 -14.01
C PRO A 37 -3.79 0.19 -14.88
N GLY A 38 -5.09 0.06 -15.13
CA GLY A 38 -5.86 1.09 -15.84
C GLY A 38 -6.10 2.35 -14.98
N PRO A 39 -6.36 3.51 -15.61
CA PRO A 39 -6.54 4.78 -14.92
C PRO A 39 -7.74 4.79 -13.95
N LYS A 40 -8.83 4.08 -14.29
CA LYS A 40 -10.00 3.95 -13.41
C LYS A 40 -9.65 3.22 -12.11
N THR A 41 -8.90 2.13 -12.21
CA THR A 41 -8.47 1.34 -11.05
C THR A 41 -7.53 2.16 -10.16
N LEU A 42 -6.61 2.92 -10.75
CA LEU A 42 -5.76 3.84 -9.99
C LEU A 42 -6.57 4.95 -9.31
N TRP A 43 -7.52 5.55 -10.01
CA TRP A 43 -8.39 6.59 -9.44
C TRP A 43 -9.17 6.08 -8.23
N ILE A 44 -9.79 4.91 -8.34
CA ILE A 44 -10.52 4.29 -7.24
C ILE A 44 -9.57 4.01 -6.07
N GLY A 45 -8.39 3.44 -6.35
CA GLY A 45 -7.38 3.15 -5.33
C GLY A 45 -6.95 4.41 -4.57
N LEU A 46 -6.63 5.49 -5.28
CA LEU A 46 -6.25 6.77 -4.68
C LEU A 46 -7.35 7.34 -3.77
N GLN A 47 -8.61 7.24 -4.18
CA GLN A 47 -9.75 7.69 -3.38
C GLN A 47 -9.96 6.86 -2.10
N ARG A 48 -9.45 5.62 -2.04
CA ARG A 48 -9.56 4.73 -0.86
C ARG A 48 -8.41 4.88 0.13
N ILE A 49 -7.26 5.41 -0.27
CA ILE A 49 -6.10 5.57 0.61
C ILE A 49 -6.44 6.35 1.90
N PRO A 50 -7.16 7.49 1.85
CA PRO A 50 -7.49 8.24 3.06
C PRO A 50 -8.31 7.43 4.07
N ASP A 51 -9.22 6.58 3.58
CA ASP A 51 -10.07 5.72 4.41
C ASP A 51 -9.20 4.75 5.23
N PHE A 52 -8.19 4.14 4.60
CA PHE A 52 -7.25 3.25 5.28
C PHE A 52 -6.33 3.99 6.25
N VAL A 53 -5.85 5.18 5.88
CA VAL A 53 -5.03 6.01 6.77
C VAL A 53 -5.81 6.37 8.03
N LEU A 54 -7.07 6.77 7.88
CA LEU A 54 -7.95 7.08 9.00
C LEU A 54 -8.17 5.85 9.90
N ALA A 55 -8.43 4.69 9.31
CA ALA A 55 -8.61 3.44 10.06
C ALA A 55 -7.35 3.08 10.87
N LEU A 56 -6.16 3.20 10.28
CA LEU A 56 -4.89 2.94 10.97
C LEU A 56 -4.63 3.96 12.09
N ALA A 57 -4.96 5.23 11.88
CA ALA A 57 -4.85 6.26 12.92
C ALA A 57 -5.78 5.96 14.11
N ALA A 58 -7.03 5.57 13.84
CA ALA A 58 -7.98 5.16 14.86
C ALA A 58 -7.52 3.89 15.60
N GLN A 59 -6.92 2.93 14.91
CA GLN A 59 -6.36 1.74 15.55
C GLN A 59 -5.20 2.09 16.49
N ARG A 60 -4.35 3.05 16.11
CA ARG A 60 -3.24 3.52 16.96
C ARG A 60 -3.74 4.24 18.21
N SER A 61 -4.73 5.11 18.09
CA SER A 61 -5.28 5.83 19.26
C SER A 61 -5.94 4.87 20.27
N ILE A 62 -6.57 3.80 19.78
CA ILE A 62 -7.06 2.70 20.62
C ILE A 62 -5.91 2.02 21.36
N GLY A 63 -4.83 1.68 20.65
CA GLY A 63 -3.65 1.03 21.24
C GLY A 63 -3.00 1.86 22.35
N GLU A 64 -2.93 3.18 22.20
CA GLU A 64 -2.39 4.09 23.23
C GLU A 64 -3.32 4.27 24.43
N SER A 65 -4.64 4.07 24.26
CA SER A 65 -5.61 4.23 25.35
C SER A 65 -5.68 3.03 26.29
N TYR A 66 -5.23 1.85 25.84
CA TYR A 66 -5.26 0.59 26.59
C TYR A 66 -3.86 0.02 26.91
N GLY A 67 -2.80 0.73 26.53
CA GLY A 67 -1.39 0.36 26.74
C GLY A 67 -0.74 1.08 27.91
#